data_AF-A0A931HC62-F1
#
_entry.id   AF-A0A931HC62-F1
#
_cell.length_a   1.000
_cell.length_b   1.000
_cell.length_c   1.000
_cell.angle_alpha   90.00
_cell.angle_beta   90.00
_cell.angle_gamma   90.00
#
_symmetry.space_group_name_H-M   'P 1'
#
loop_
_entity.id
_entity.type
_entity.pdbx_description
1 polymer ?
#
loop_
_entity_poly.entity_id
_entity_poly.type
_entity_poly.pdbx_seq_one_letter_code
_entity_poly.pdbx_strand_id
1 'polypeptide(L)'
;MSRGASQVALDRATRDAAKAKFDSRYGTIKADMEKRGVAGRVIDETLATVKEGFDEAVAVVEERPAIVGGTLAILALWIFKGPIIDLITSIFGRETEPQEDSERD
;
A
#
# COMPACT_ATOMS: atom_id res chain seq x y z
N MET A 1 -40.76 -25.46 -26.89
CA MET A 1 -39.72 -24.76 -26.10
C MET A 1 -40.12 -23.29 -26.03
N SER A 2 -40.16 -22.68 -24.85
CA SER A 2 -40.64 -21.29 -24.70
C SER A 2 -39.64 -20.30 -25.30
N ARG A 3 -40.11 -19.23 -25.95
CA ARG A 3 -39.25 -18.21 -26.60
C ARG A 3 -38.17 -17.66 -25.66
N GLY A 4 -38.45 -17.57 -24.36
CA GLY A 4 -37.48 -17.13 -23.35
C GLY A 4 -36.29 -18.08 -23.17
N ALA A 5 -36.50 -19.39 -23.27
CA ALA A 5 -35.40 -20.36 -23.17
C ALA A 5 -34.43 -20.25 -24.36
N SER A 6 -34.95 -19.97 -25.56
CA SER A 6 -34.13 -19.72 -26.76
C SER A 6 -33.38 -18.40 -26.69
N GLN A 7 -33.99 -17.34 -26.14
CA GLN A 7 -33.33 -16.04 -25.94
C GLN A 7 -32.17 -16.14 -24.94
N VAL A 8 -32.38 -16.79 -23.79
CA VAL A 8 -31.32 -17.00 -22.79
C VAL A 8 -30.14 -17.81 -23.35
N ALA A 9 -30.40 -18.78 -24.23
CA ALA A 9 -29.35 -19.54 -24.89
C ALA A 9 -28.51 -18.69 -25.85
N LEU A 10 -29.15 -17.78 -26.61
CA LEU A 10 -28.47 -16.84 -27.50
C LEU A 10 -27.64 -15.80 -26.72
N ASP A 11 -28.17 -15.29 -25.61
CA ASP A 11 -27.47 -14.32 -24.77
C ASP A 11 -26.22 -14.95 -24.13
N ARG A 12 -26.32 -16.20 -23.68
CA ARG A 12 -25.17 -16.97 -23.16
C ARG A 12 -24.11 -17.17 -24.23
N ALA A 13 -24.51 -17.58 -25.44
CA ALA A 13 -23.58 -17.77 -26.54
C ALA A 13 -22.83 -16.47 -26.90
N THR A 14 -23.54 -15.33 -26.87
CA THR A 14 -22.95 -14.01 -27.13
C THR A 14 -21.93 -13.62 -26.06
N ARG A 15 -22.27 -13.81 -24.78
CA ARG A 15 -21.36 -13.55 -23.66
C ARG A 15 -20.11 -14.43 -23.72
N ASP A 16 -20.30 -15.72 -23.98
CA ASP A 16 -19.20 -16.68 -23.99
C ASP A 16 -18.25 -16.41 -25.17
N ALA A 17 -18.78 -15.97 -26.32
CA ALA A 17 -17.97 -15.51 -27.45
C ALA A 17 -17.17 -14.23 -27.13
N ALA A 18 -17.77 -13.27 -26.41
CA ALA A 18 -17.06 -12.08 -25.96
C ALA A 18 -15.96 -12.42 -24.95
N LYS A 19 -16.25 -13.31 -24.00
CA LYS A 19 -15.30 -13.81 -23.01
C LYS A 19 -14.13 -14.54 -23.66
N ALA A 20 -14.38 -15.41 -24.64
CA ALA A 20 -13.31 -16.11 -25.35
C ALA A 20 -12.35 -15.15 -26.09
N LYS A 21 -12.87 -14.08 -26.69
CA LYS A 21 -12.03 -13.03 -27.33
C LYS A 21 -11.19 -12.27 -26.31
N PHE A 22 -11.76 -11.95 -25.16
CA PHE A 22 -11.04 -11.28 -24.07
C PHE A 22 -9.94 -12.19 -23.50
N ASP A 23 -10.27 -13.43 -23.16
CA ASP A 23 -9.33 -14.39 -22.55
C ASP A 23 -8.15 -14.68 -23.50
N SER A 24 -8.40 -14.75 -24.83
CA SER A 24 -7.35 -14.88 -25.85
C SER A 24 -6.39 -13.68 -25.90
N ARG A 25 -6.93 -12.45 -25.87
CA ARG A 25 -6.10 -11.23 -25.85
C ARG A 25 -5.31 -11.11 -24.56
N TYR A 26 -5.96 -11.38 -23.42
CA TYR A 26 -5.33 -11.36 -22.11
C TYR A 26 -4.18 -12.37 -22.03
N GLY A 27 -4.38 -13.60 -22.48
CA GLY A 27 -3.33 -14.63 -22.53
C GLY A 27 -2.14 -14.23 -23.41
N THR A 28 -2.39 -13.51 -24.50
CA THR A 28 -1.33 -13.01 -25.39
C THR A 28 -0.51 -11.90 -24.73
N ILE A 29 -1.17 -10.95 -24.06
CA ILE A 29 -0.51 -9.87 -23.29
C ILE A 29 0.29 -10.46 -22.13
N LYS A 30 -0.28 -11.42 -21.40
CA LYS A 30 0.40 -12.11 -20.29
C LYS A 30 1.63 -12.86 -20.78
N ALA A 31 1.53 -13.62 -21.88
CA ALA A 31 2.65 -14.34 -22.45
C ALA A 31 3.74 -13.41 -22.98
N ASP A 32 3.39 -12.23 -23.50
CA ASP A 32 4.36 -11.20 -23.90
C ASP A 32 5.06 -10.57 -22.68
N MET A 33 4.31 -10.28 -21.60
CA MET A 33 4.87 -9.81 -20.32
C MET A 33 5.83 -10.82 -19.68
N GLU A 34 5.51 -12.11 -19.72
CA GLU A 34 6.35 -13.17 -19.15
C GLU A 34 7.64 -13.38 -19.99
N LYS A 35 7.58 -13.19 -21.32
CA LYS A 35 8.74 -13.31 -22.22
C LYS A 35 9.64 -12.07 -22.23
N ARG A 36 9.05 -10.87 -22.14
CA ARG A 36 9.76 -9.59 -22.10
C ARG A 36 9.42 -8.92 -20.78
N GLY A 37 10.13 -9.28 -19.72
CA GLY A 37 9.94 -8.67 -18.40
C GLY A 37 9.83 -7.15 -18.48
N VAL A 38 8.62 -6.64 -18.22
CA VAL A 38 8.34 -5.19 -18.09
C VAL A 38 9.16 -4.60 -16.94
N ALA A 39 9.54 -5.43 -15.97
CA ALA A 39 10.38 -5.06 -14.84
C ALA A 39 11.70 -4.41 -15.29
N GLY A 40 12.44 -4.98 -16.25
CA GLY A 40 13.75 -4.43 -16.62
C GLY A 40 13.67 -3.03 -17.26
N ARG A 41 12.67 -2.79 -18.11
CA ARG A 41 12.52 -1.50 -18.82
C ARG A 41 11.85 -0.43 -17.97
N VAL A 42 10.91 -0.83 -17.12
CA VAL A 42 10.28 0.09 -16.17
C VAL A 42 11.27 0.49 -15.09
N ILE A 43 12.13 -0.42 -14.62
CA ILE A 43 13.12 -0.11 -13.58
C ILE A 43 14.11 0.95 -14.07
N ASP A 44 14.67 0.85 -15.28
CA ASP A 44 15.68 1.82 -15.72
C ASP A 44 15.14 3.25 -15.88
N GLU A 45 13.95 3.41 -16.47
CA GLU A 45 13.32 4.73 -16.62
C GLU A 45 12.74 5.25 -15.30
N THR A 46 12.15 4.36 -14.49
CA THR A 46 11.63 4.73 -13.17
C THR A 46 12.77 5.08 -12.20
N LEU A 47 13.92 4.42 -12.26
CA LEU A 47 15.05 4.73 -11.39
C LEU A 47 15.63 6.11 -11.67
N ALA A 48 15.76 6.51 -12.94
CA ALA A 48 16.22 7.85 -13.30
C ALA A 48 15.24 8.93 -12.79
N THR A 49 13.94 8.74 -13.03
CA THR A 49 12.90 9.67 -12.54
C THR A 49 12.82 9.69 -11.01
N VAL A 50 12.96 8.54 -10.35
CA VAL A 50 13.00 8.45 -8.89
C VAL A 50 14.22 9.17 -8.34
N LYS A 51 15.38 9.08 -9.00
CA LYS A 51 16.59 9.78 -8.57
C LYS A 51 16.43 11.30 -8.68
N GLU A 52 15.92 11.80 -9.80
CA GLU A 52 15.64 13.24 -9.97
C GLU A 52 14.62 13.75 -8.95
N GLY A 53 13.53 13.02 -8.72
CA GLY A 53 12.54 13.37 -7.69
C GLY A 53 13.09 13.26 -6.26
N PHE A 54 14.07 12.39 -6.02
CA PHE A 54 14.74 12.28 -4.73
C PHE A 54 15.66 13.48 -4.48
N ASP A 55 16.43 13.90 -5.48
CA ASP A 55 17.29 15.09 -5.37
C ASP A 55 16.44 16.36 -5.12
N GLU A 56 15.28 16.49 -5.75
CA GLU A 56 14.32 17.57 -5.48
C GLU A 56 13.73 17.47 -4.06
N ALA A 57 13.35 16.28 -3.60
CA ALA A 57 12.86 16.08 -2.25
C ALA A 57 13.91 16.45 -1.19
N VAL A 58 15.19 16.13 -1.42
CA VAL A 58 16.31 16.54 -0.57
C VAL A 58 16.44 18.07 -0.55
N ALA A 59 16.36 18.73 -1.70
CA ALA A 59 16.41 20.19 -1.78
C ALA A 59 15.26 20.86 -0.99
N VAL A 60 14.05 20.32 -1.04
CA VAL A 60 12.90 20.80 -0.24
C VAL A 60 13.14 20.64 1.26
N VAL A 61 13.77 19.53 1.67
CA VAL A 61 14.17 19.30 3.06
C VAL A 61 15.22 20.32 3.49
N GLU A 62 16.20 20.63 2.65
CA GLU A 62 17.24 21.64 2.94
C GLU A 62 16.67 23.06 3.04
N GLU A 63 15.69 23.42 2.21
CA GLU A 63 15.03 24.73 2.26
C GLU A 63 14.22 24.90 3.56
N ARG A 64 13.55 23.84 4.03
CA ARG A 64 12.60 23.90 5.15
C ARG A 64 12.77 22.71 6.12
N PRO A 65 13.94 22.56 6.76
CA PRO A 65 14.27 21.36 7.52
C PRO A 65 13.37 21.20 8.74
N ALA A 66 12.99 22.32 9.39
CA ALA A 66 12.12 22.29 10.56
C ALA A 66 10.68 21.84 10.23
N ILE A 67 10.14 22.25 9.08
CA ILE A 67 8.75 21.94 8.69
C ILE A 67 8.67 20.48 8.23
N VAL A 68 9.54 20.08 7.30
CA VAL A 68 9.52 18.71 6.75
C VAL A 68 9.99 17.70 7.80
N GLY A 69 11.03 18.02 8.56
CA GLY A 69 11.47 17.19 9.68
C GLY A 69 10.40 17.07 10.76
N GLY A 70 9.69 18.16 11.07
CA GLY A 70 8.59 18.16 12.03
C GLY A 70 7.42 17.27 11.61
N THR A 71 6.98 17.37 10.35
CA THR A 71 5.88 16.51 9.86
C THR A 71 6.28 15.04 9.81
N LEU A 72 7.49 14.73 9.37
CA LEU A 72 8.03 13.36 9.41
C LEU A 72 8.13 12.83 10.85
N ALA A 73 8.58 13.65 11.80
CA ALA A 73 8.65 13.27 13.20
C ALA A 73 7.26 13.00 13.79
N ILE A 74 6.25 13.79 13.43
CA ILE A 74 4.86 13.55 13.86
C ILE A 74 4.33 12.23 13.28
N LEU A 75 4.58 11.96 11.99
CA LEU A 75 4.17 10.71 11.36
C LEU A 75 4.87 9.51 11.99
N ALA A 76 6.18 9.62 12.25
CA ALA A 76 6.94 8.60 12.97
C ALA A 76 6.36 8.39 14.37
N LEU A 77 6.12 9.46 15.12
CA LEU A 77 5.55 9.38 16.46
C LEU A 77 4.16 8.74 16.45
N TRP A 78 3.33 9.01 15.45
CA TRP A 78 2.01 8.39 15.31
C TRP A 78 2.11 6.87 15.10
N ILE A 79 2.98 6.45 14.16
CA ILE A 79 3.20 5.04 13.83
C ILE A 79 3.82 4.29 15.02
N PHE A 80 4.80 4.92 15.67
CA PHE A 80 5.55 4.33 16.78
C PHE A 80 5.00 4.71 18.16
N LYS A 81 3.79 5.26 18.26
CA LYS A 81 3.25 5.77 19.54
C LYS A 81 3.25 4.72 20.66
N GLY A 82 2.92 3.47 20.34
CA GLY A 82 2.92 2.34 21.28
C GLY A 82 4.32 2.03 21.83
N PRO A 83 5.27 1.61 20.98
CA PRO A 83 6.63 1.29 21.44
C PRO A 83 7.35 2.50 22.07
N ILE A 84 7.05 3.73 21.65
CA ILE A 84 7.60 4.94 22.27
C ILE A 84 7.06 5.13 23.69
N ILE A 85 5.75 4.94 23.93
CA ILE A 85 5.16 5.02 25.27
C ILE A 85 5.71 3.92 26.17
N ASP A 86 5.85 2.69 25.67
CA ASP A 86 6.40 1.57 26.43
C ASP A 86 7.87 1.82 26.80
N LEU A 87 8.65 2.36 25.87
CA LEU A 87 10.04 2.76 26.09
C LEU A 87 10.14 3.86 27.15
N ILE A 88 9.32 4.91 27.05
CA ILE A 88 9.29 6.01 28.03
C ILE A 88 8.86 5.48 29.40
N THR A 89 7.82 4.65 29.47
CA THR A 89 7.34 4.05 30.73
C THR A 89 8.38 3.11 31.33
N SER A 90 9.13 2.37 30.51
CA SER A 90 10.23 1.53 31.00
C SER A 90 11.40 2.35 31.54
N ILE A 91 11.68 3.53 30.99
CA ILE A 91 12.80 4.38 31.40
C ILE A 91 12.41 5.25 32.62
N PHE A 92 11.15 5.71 32.69
CA PHE A 92 10.69 6.70 33.67
C PHE A 92 9.62 6.18 34.65
N GLY A 93 8.99 5.04 34.41
CA GLY A 93 7.81 4.53 35.14
C GLY A 93 8.13 3.64 36.34
N ARG A 94 9.16 3.95 37.14
CA ARG A 94 9.49 3.15 38.34
C ARG A 94 8.85 3.65 39.64
N GLU A 95 7.83 4.51 39.60
CA GLU A 95 7.18 5.00 40.81
C GLU A 95 5.68 5.24 40.58
N THR A 96 4.88 4.18 40.61
CA THR A 96 3.49 4.22 41.06
C THR A 96 2.99 2.78 41.25
N GLU A 97 3.38 2.17 42.37
CA GLU A 97 2.52 1.13 42.96
C GLU A 97 1.28 1.85 43.53
N PRO A 98 0.06 1.54 43.05
CA PRO A 98 -1.13 1.85 43.83
C PRO A 98 -1.10 0.93 45.05
N GLN A 99 -0.78 1.51 46.20
CA GLN A 99 -0.99 0.88 47.49
C GLN A 99 -2.51 0.69 47.63
N GLU A 100 -2.98 -0.54 47.37
CA GLU A 100 -4.33 -0.96 47.68
C GLU A 100 -4.52 -0.78 49.18
N ASP A 101 -5.23 0.29 49.53
CA ASP A 101 -5.77 0.51 50.86
C ASP A 101 -6.73 -0.66 51.11
N SER A 102 -6.28 -1.62 51.93
CA SER A 102 -7.10 -2.70 52.45
C SER A 102 -8.15 -2.07 53.38
N GLU A 103 -9.24 -1.64 52.78
CA GLU A 103 -10.41 -1.13 53.46
C GLU A 103 -11.06 -2.28 54.25
N ARG A 104 -11.05 -2.08 55.56
CA ARG A 104 -11.75 -2.77 56.65
C ARG A 104 -12.92 -3.68 56.24
N ASP A 105 -12.89 -4.91 56.75
CA ASP A 105 -14.00 -5.57 57.46
C ASP A 105 -13.45 -6.47 58.58
#